data_AF-A0A955DY71-F1
#
_entry.id   AF-A0A955DY71-F1
#
_cell.length_a   1.000
_cell.length_b   1.000
_cell.length_c   1.000
_cell.angle_alpha   90.00
_cell.angle_beta   90.00
_cell.angle_gamma   90.00
#
_symmetry.space_group_name_H-M   'P 1'
#
loop_
_entity.id
_entity.type
_entity.pdbx_description
1 polymer ?
#
loop_
_entity_poly.entity_id
_entity_poly.type
_entity_poly.pdbx_seq_one_letter_code
_entity_poly.pdbx_strand_id
1 'polypeptide(L)'
;TDEAIEAYERSLHIYERLVDEDPENVSRRYDLTIAHENLGDALRDAASYERALDSYRISASIRREIIAQDPGNMQRLAALVTSLQREGQVLRLLDRPGDAAPILREALGLGRQVIERDRSNLLGWSMTMASAWELGRVLEASDGAGALEAYRTCRSLEFEFLSTGMERPRIGHDLDEVEAAIRRLESE
;
A
#
# COMPACT_ATOMS: atom_id res chain seq x y z
N THR A 1 21.00 -6.62 3.15
CA THR A 1 22.03 -7.54 3.65
C THR A 1 21.38 -8.49 4.62
N ASP A 2 21.87 -9.73 4.71
CA ASP A 2 21.32 -10.76 5.61
C ASP A 2 21.35 -10.30 7.08
N GLU A 3 22.39 -9.54 7.47
CA GLU A 3 22.50 -8.94 8.81
C GLU A 3 21.32 -8.01 9.17
N ALA A 4 20.76 -7.29 8.20
CA ALA A 4 19.59 -6.43 8.42
C ALA A 4 18.33 -7.26 8.64
N ILE A 5 18.16 -8.34 7.87
CA ILE A 5 17.04 -9.27 8.01
C ILE A 5 17.09 -9.95 9.38
N GLU A 6 18.26 -10.46 9.79
CA GLU A 6 18.45 -11.05 11.13
C GLU A 6 18.17 -10.06 12.27
N ALA A 7 18.51 -8.78 12.09
CA ALA A 7 18.18 -7.75 13.07
C ALA A 7 16.67 -7.49 13.15
N TYR A 8 15.97 -7.45 12.01
CA TYR A 8 14.52 -7.31 11.98
C TYR A 8 13.78 -8.53 12.54
N GLU A 9 14.26 -9.75 12.27
CA GLU A 9 13.70 -10.98 12.85
C GLU A 9 13.84 -11.01 14.38
N ARG A 10 15.00 -10.61 14.91
CA ARG A 10 15.18 -10.48 16.37
C ARG A 10 14.26 -9.42 16.99
N SER A 11 14.11 -8.28 16.30
CA SER A 11 13.17 -7.23 16.72
C SER A 11 11.73 -7.74 16.72
N LEU A 12 11.34 -8.43 15.65
CA LEU A 12 10.01 -9.03 15.51
C LEU A 12 9.71 -9.99 16.66
N HIS A 13 10.65 -10.87 17.01
CA HIS A 13 10.49 -11.80 18.13
C HIS A 13 10.25 -11.10 19.48
N ILE A 14 10.84 -9.92 19.69
CA ILE A 14 10.59 -9.12 20.91
C ILE A 14 9.15 -8.60 20.91
N TYR A 15 8.68 -8.06 19.78
CA TYR A 15 7.31 -7.55 19.68
C TYR A 15 6.24 -8.65 19.76
N GLU A 16 6.50 -9.83 19.19
CA GLU A 16 5.63 -11.00 19.34
C GLU A 16 5.45 -11.35 20.83
N ARG A 17 6.56 -11.46 21.57
CA ARG A 17 6.50 -11.72 23.02
C ARG A 17 5.77 -10.63 23.80
N LEU A 18 5.96 -9.36 23.44
CA LEU A 18 5.24 -8.26 24.09
C LEU A 18 3.74 -8.33 23.84
N VAL A 19 3.30 -8.76 22.65
CA VAL A 19 1.87 -8.97 22.35
C VAL A 19 1.34 -10.20 23.09
N ASP A 20 2.11 -11.29 23.18
CA ASP A 20 1.70 -12.48 23.93
C ASP A 20 1.47 -12.20 25.42
N GLU A 21 2.26 -11.30 26.01
CA GLU A 21 2.10 -10.87 27.41
C GLU A 21 0.84 -10.03 27.66
N ASP A 22 0.39 -9.26 26.67
CA ASP A 22 -0.78 -8.38 26.75
C ASP A 22 -1.48 -8.23 25.39
N PRO A 23 -2.29 -9.24 24.97
CA PRO A 23 -2.86 -9.29 23.62
C PRO A 23 -3.90 -8.20 23.34
N GLU A 24 -4.46 -7.56 24.35
CA GLU A 24 -5.43 -6.47 24.18
C GLU A 24 -4.75 -5.11 24.02
N ASN A 25 -3.42 -5.05 24.16
CA ASN A 25 -2.66 -3.82 24.04
C ASN A 25 -2.54 -3.37 22.58
N VAL A 26 -3.42 -2.47 22.17
CA VAL A 26 -3.43 -1.91 20.82
C VAL A 26 -2.10 -1.27 20.42
N SER A 27 -1.36 -0.65 21.35
CA SER A 27 -0.06 -0.05 21.04
C SER A 27 0.97 -1.12 20.67
N ARG A 28 1.06 -2.20 21.46
CA ARG A 28 2.00 -3.31 21.20
C ARG A 28 1.67 -4.02 19.89
N ARG A 29 0.39 -4.26 19.62
CA ARG A 29 -0.06 -4.83 18.33
C ARG A 29 0.27 -3.91 17.16
N TYR A 30 0.13 -2.60 17.33
CA TYR A 30 0.51 -1.64 16.32
C TYR A 30 2.02 -1.65 16.07
N ASP A 31 2.85 -1.71 17.11
CA ASP A 31 4.31 -1.82 16.96
C ASP A 31 4.72 -3.13 16.27
N LEU A 32 4.03 -4.24 16.56
CA LEU A 32 4.21 -5.52 15.87
C LEU A 32 3.95 -5.39 14.35
N THR A 33 2.94 -4.62 13.94
CA THR A 33 2.68 -4.37 12.51
C THR A 33 3.85 -3.65 11.83
N ILE A 34 4.48 -2.69 12.51
CA ILE A 34 5.65 -1.96 12.01
C ILE A 34 6.85 -2.91 11.89
N ALA A 35 7.05 -3.79 12.87
CA ALA A 35 8.12 -4.79 12.82
C ALA A 35 7.99 -5.71 11.60
N HIS A 36 6.77 -6.19 11.31
CA HIS A 36 6.49 -6.96 10.11
C HIS A 36 6.70 -6.17 8.82
N GLU A 37 6.31 -4.89 8.75
CA GLU A 37 6.55 -4.07 7.56
C GLU A 37 8.05 -3.87 7.30
N ASN A 38 8.84 -3.60 8.34
CA ASN A 38 10.28 -3.42 8.20
C ASN A 38 10.98 -4.71 7.76
N LEU A 39 10.56 -5.86 8.31
CA LEU A 39 11.05 -7.16 7.86
C LEU A 39 10.65 -7.42 6.40
N GLY A 40 9.40 -7.12 6.04
CA GLY A 40 8.90 -7.26 4.67
C GLY A 40 9.68 -6.40 3.67
N ASP A 41 9.97 -5.15 4.01
CA ASP A 41 10.78 -4.24 3.18
C ASP A 41 12.19 -4.80 2.98
N ALA A 42 12.86 -5.26 4.05
CA ALA A 42 14.18 -5.87 3.96
C ALA A 42 14.20 -7.18 3.13
N LEU A 43 13.17 -8.02 3.27
CA LEU A 43 13.01 -9.25 2.50
C LEU A 43 12.74 -8.97 1.02
N ARG A 44 11.90 -7.99 0.71
CA ARG A 44 11.63 -7.54 -0.66
C ARG A 44 12.91 -7.04 -1.32
N ASP A 45 13.70 -6.23 -0.62
CA ASP A 45 14.96 -5.70 -1.14
C ASP A 45 16.01 -6.80 -1.35
N ALA A 46 15.91 -7.91 -0.60
CA ALA A 46 16.69 -9.14 -0.80
C ALA A 46 16.04 -10.13 -1.79
N ALA A 47 15.00 -9.72 -2.53
CA ALA A 47 14.23 -10.55 -3.47
C ALA A 47 13.60 -11.83 -2.87
N SER A 48 13.45 -11.90 -1.55
CA SER A 48 12.73 -12.97 -0.84
C SER A 48 11.23 -12.67 -0.81
N TYR A 49 10.62 -12.61 -1.98
CA TYR A 49 9.28 -12.06 -2.19
C TYR A 49 8.17 -12.80 -1.45
N GLU A 50 8.21 -14.13 -1.38
CA GLU A 50 7.21 -14.92 -0.64
C GLU A 50 7.24 -14.60 0.85
N ARG A 51 8.44 -14.49 1.44
CA ARG A 51 8.61 -14.14 2.85
C ARG A 51 8.19 -12.69 3.13
N ALA A 52 8.46 -11.78 2.19
CA ALA A 52 8.01 -10.40 2.27
C ALA A 52 6.48 -10.32 2.24
N LEU A 53 5.85 -11.09 1.35
CA LEU A 53 4.40 -11.18 1.21
C LEU A 53 3.74 -11.65 2.51
N ASP A 54 4.28 -12.70 3.14
CA ASP A 54 3.76 -13.19 4.43
C ASP A 54 3.85 -12.10 5.52
N SER A 55 4.96 -11.37 5.58
CA SER A 55 5.16 -10.29 6.55
C SER A 55 4.14 -9.16 6.34
N TYR A 56 3.92 -8.71 5.10
CA TYR A 56 2.94 -7.67 4.81
C TYR A 56 1.50 -8.11 5.09
N ARG A 57 1.16 -9.38 4.83
CA ARG A 57 -0.16 -9.95 5.15
C ARG A 57 -0.44 -9.97 6.64
N ILE A 58 0.53 -10.36 7.46
CA ILE A 58 0.38 -10.35 8.92
C ILE A 58 0.18 -8.91 9.41
N SER A 59 1.00 -7.96 8.93
CA SER A 59 0.81 -6.53 9.22
C SER A 59 -0.60 -6.05 8.85
N ALA A 60 -1.05 -6.30 7.62
CA ALA A 60 -2.36 -5.88 7.15
C ALA A 60 -3.51 -6.50 7.95
N SER A 61 -3.40 -7.78 8.34
CA SER A 61 -4.40 -8.46 9.17
C SER A 61 -4.55 -7.79 10.54
N ILE A 62 -3.43 -7.57 11.24
CA ILE A 62 -3.45 -6.93 12.56
C ILE A 62 -3.95 -5.47 12.45
N ARG A 63 -3.55 -4.73 11.41
CA ARG A 63 -4.04 -3.37 11.17
C ARG A 63 -5.55 -3.34 10.95
N ARG A 64 -6.13 -4.30 10.20
CA ARG A 64 -7.59 -4.39 10.03
C ARG A 64 -8.31 -4.60 11.36
N GLU A 65 -7.78 -5.48 12.22
CA GLU A 65 -8.34 -5.72 13.55
C GLU A 65 -8.30 -4.46 14.43
N ILE A 66 -7.18 -3.73 14.40
CA ILE A 66 -7.01 -2.48 15.16
C ILE A 66 -7.98 -1.39 14.65
N ILE A 67 -8.15 -1.26 13.34
CA ILE A 67 -9.06 -0.26 12.73
C ILE A 67 -10.52 -0.59 13.04
N ALA A 68 -10.89 -1.87 13.13
CA ALA A 68 -12.25 -2.25 13.48
C ALA A 68 -12.70 -1.71 14.86
N GLN A 69 -11.76 -1.46 15.77
CA GLN A 69 -12.04 -0.87 17.09
C GLN A 69 -12.15 0.66 17.06
N ASP A 70 -11.51 1.32 16.09
CA ASP A 70 -11.57 2.77 15.89
C ASP A 70 -11.50 3.13 14.39
N PRO A 71 -12.63 3.03 13.67
CA PRO A 71 -12.69 3.29 12.22
C PRO A 71 -12.47 4.76 11.83
N GLY A 72 -12.42 5.66 12.82
CA GLY A 72 -12.23 7.10 12.64
C GLY A 72 -10.76 7.53 12.59
N ASN A 73 -9.83 6.63 12.86
CA ASN A 73 -8.41 6.98 12.95
C ASN A 73 -7.72 6.99 11.57
N MET A 74 -7.56 8.19 10.99
CA MET A 74 -6.96 8.35 9.65
C MET A 74 -5.53 7.83 9.57
N GLN A 75 -4.73 7.96 10.64
CA GLN A 75 -3.35 7.49 10.64
C GLN A 75 -3.29 5.97 10.54
N ARG A 76 -4.20 5.26 11.21
CA ARG A 76 -4.29 3.80 11.15
C ARG A 76 -4.80 3.32 9.79
N LEU A 77 -5.80 4.00 9.23
CA LEU A 77 -6.28 3.74 7.86
C LEU A 77 -5.17 3.92 6.83
N ALA A 78 -4.42 5.03 6.90
CA ALA A 78 -3.28 5.29 6.05
C ALA A 78 -2.22 4.19 6.17
N ALA A 79 -1.93 3.72 7.38
CA ALA A 79 -0.99 2.63 7.60
C ALA A 79 -1.45 1.29 6.98
N LEU A 80 -2.76 0.99 7.03
CA LEU A 80 -3.31 -0.18 6.33
C LEU A 80 -3.16 -0.04 4.81
N VAL A 81 -3.45 1.13 4.23
CA VAL A 81 -3.24 1.38 2.80
C VAL A 81 -1.78 1.11 2.42
N THR A 82 -0.81 1.58 3.20
CA THR A 82 0.61 1.31 2.94
C THR A 82 0.93 -0.18 2.95
N SER A 83 0.44 -0.96 3.92
CA SER A 83 0.65 -2.41 3.96
C SER A 83 0.05 -3.11 2.73
N LEU A 84 -1.15 -2.71 2.30
CA LEU A 84 -1.80 -3.26 1.10
C LEU A 84 -1.06 -2.92 -0.19
N GLN A 85 -0.52 -1.70 -0.31
CA GLN A 85 0.31 -1.31 -1.46
C GLN A 85 1.59 -2.13 -1.55
N ARG A 86 2.26 -2.35 -0.41
CA ARG A 86 3.45 -3.21 -0.33
C ARG A 86 3.13 -4.66 -0.71
N GLU A 87 2.01 -5.20 -0.22
CA GLU A 87 1.51 -6.53 -0.63
C GLU A 87 1.24 -6.60 -2.14
N GLY A 88 0.52 -5.62 -2.71
CA GLY A 88 0.24 -5.55 -4.14
C GLY A 88 1.51 -5.45 -5.00
N GLN A 89 2.49 -4.66 -4.56
CA GLN A 89 3.79 -4.53 -5.23
C GLN A 89 4.54 -5.87 -5.25
N VAL A 90 4.58 -6.60 -4.13
CA VAL A 90 5.25 -7.91 -4.06
C VAL A 90 4.51 -8.95 -4.88
N LEU A 91 3.18 -8.98 -4.86
CA LEU A 91 2.39 -9.87 -5.71
C LEU A 91 2.63 -9.61 -7.20
N ARG A 92 2.85 -8.35 -7.60
CA ARG A 92 3.28 -8.01 -8.97
C ARG A 92 4.66 -8.58 -9.29
N LEU A 93 5.62 -8.50 -8.36
CA LEU A 93 6.97 -9.07 -8.54
C LEU A 93 6.96 -10.60 -8.62
N LEU A 94 5.97 -11.24 -7.98
CA LEU A 94 5.71 -12.68 -8.05
C LEU A 94 4.91 -13.12 -9.30
N ASP A 95 4.59 -12.19 -10.21
CA ASP A 95 3.75 -12.44 -11.39
C ASP A 95 2.35 -13.01 -11.02
N ARG A 96 1.74 -12.44 -9.97
CA ARG A 96 0.41 -12.83 -9.46
C ARG A 96 -0.60 -11.68 -9.55
N PRO A 97 -0.90 -11.17 -10.76
CA PRO A 97 -1.75 -10.00 -10.92
C PRO A 97 -3.20 -10.22 -10.45
N GLY A 98 -3.72 -11.45 -10.56
CA GLY A 98 -5.05 -11.82 -10.06
C GLY A 98 -5.19 -11.68 -8.54
N ASP A 99 -4.10 -11.89 -7.80
CA ASP A 99 -4.07 -11.71 -6.34
C ASP A 99 -3.78 -10.24 -5.96
N ALA A 100 -2.94 -9.54 -6.74
CA ALA A 100 -2.57 -8.15 -6.47
C ALA A 100 -3.75 -7.18 -6.70
N ALA A 101 -4.53 -7.38 -7.76
CA ALA A 101 -5.60 -6.47 -8.16
C ALA A 101 -6.66 -6.22 -7.06
N PRO A 102 -7.25 -7.24 -6.40
CA PRO A 102 -8.22 -6.99 -5.33
C PRO A 102 -7.62 -6.22 -4.14
N ILE A 103 -6.36 -6.49 -3.77
CA ILE A 103 -5.66 -5.80 -2.70
C ILE A 103 -5.45 -4.31 -3.03
N LEU A 104 -5.03 -4.00 -4.25
CA LEU A 104 -4.83 -2.62 -4.70
C LEU A 104 -6.15 -1.86 -4.87
N ARG A 105 -7.25 -2.54 -5.24
CA ARG A 105 -8.59 -1.95 -5.22
C ARG A 105 -9.06 -1.60 -3.81
N GLU A 106 -8.79 -2.47 -2.82
CA GLU A 106 -9.05 -2.17 -1.40
C GLU A 106 -8.24 -0.94 -0.95
N ALA A 107 -6.94 -0.92 -1.25
CA ALA A 107 -6.06 0.21 -0.94
C ALA A 107 -6.53 1.53 -1.54
N LEU A 108 -6.97 1.51 -2.81
CA LEU A 108 -7.54 2.67 -3.50
C LEU A 108 -8.83 3.15 -2.83
N GLY A 109 -9.74 2.24 -2.45
CA GLY A 109 -10.99 2.58 -1.78
C GLY A 109 -10.77 3.19 -0.39
N LEU A 110 -9.85 2.64 0.40
CA LEU A 110 -9.49 3.17 1.71
C LEU A 110 -8.78 4.53 1.61
N GLY A 111 -7.89 4.70 0.63
CA GLY A 111 -7.23 5.98 0.37
C GLY A 111 -8.22 7.11 0.02
N ARG A 112 -9.24 6.80 -0.80
CA ARG A 112 -10.34 7.74 -1.09
C ARG A 112 -11.08 8.17 0.16
N GLN A 113 -11.37 7.25 1.08
CA GLN A 113 -12.01 7.60 2.36
C GLN A 113 -11.17 8.55 3.21
N VAL A 114 -9.84 8.41 3.18
CA VAL A 114 -8.92 9.34 3.88
C VAL A 114 -9.03 10.74 3.27
N ILE A 115 -9.03 10.84 1.94
CA ILE A 115 -9.18 12.12 1.22
C ILE A 115 -10.55 12.77 1.49
N GLU A 116 -11.62 12.00 1.44
CA GLU A 116 -12.99 12.49 1.65
C GLU A 116 -13.18 13.09 3.05
N ARG A 117 -12.54 12.48 4.05
CA ARG A 117 -12.62 12.96 5.43
C ARG A 117 -11.70 14.13 5.71
N ASP A 118 -10.50 14.13 5.13
CA ASP A 118 -9.54 15.21 5.26
C ASP A 118 -8.86 15.49 3.92
N ARG A 119 -9.42 16.45 3.18
CA ARG A 119 -8.88 16.86 1.88
C ARG A 119 -7.52 17.53 1.96
N SER A 120 -7.10 17.99 3.14
CA SER A 120 -5.77 18.57 3.37
C SER A 120 -4.70 17.51 3.63
N ASN A 121 -5.08 16.24 3.77
CA ASN A 121 -4.17 15.14 4.00
C ASN A 121 -3.38 14.78 2.73
N LEU A 122 -2.20 15.38 2.59
CA LEU A 122 -1.28 15.14 1.46
C LEU A 122 -0.89 13.66 1.31
N LEU A 123 -0.75 12.95 2.43
CA LEU A 123 -0.39 11.53 2.43
C LEU A 123 -1.53 10.69 1.84
N GLY A 124 -2.78 11.00 2.17
CA GLY A 124 -3.99 10.38 1.61
C GLY A 124 -4.05 10.51 0.08
N TRP A 125 -3.78 11.70 -0.45
CA TRP A 125 -3.68 11.91 -1.90
C TRP A 125 -2.58 11.06 -2.53
N SER A 126 -1.37 11.12 -1.97
CA SER A 126 -0.20 10.43 -2.51
C SER A 126 -0.39 8.91 -2.55
N MET A 127 -0.90 8.30 -1.46
CA MET A 127 -1.17 6.86 -1.42
C MET A 127 -2.29 6.47 -2.38
N THR A 128 -3.33 7.28 -2.54
CA THR A 128 -4.47 6.92 -3.39
C THR A 128 -4.08 6.92 -4.86
N MET A 129 -3.31 7.92 -5.30
CA MET A 129 -2.73 7.95 -6.66
C MET A 129 -1.77 6.78 -6.88
N ALA A 130 -0.88 6.50 -5.92
CA ALA A 130 0.03 5.36 -6.02
C ALA A 130 -0.71 4.01 -6.10
N SER A 131 -1.82 3.82 -5.37
CA SER A 131 -2.64 2.61 -5.48
C SER A 131 -3.29 2.47 -6.85
N ALA A 132 -3.81 3.56 -7.42
CA ALA A 132 -4.37 3.56 -8.77
C ALA A 132 -3.31 3.26 -9.84
N TRP A 133 -2.13 3.87 -9.70
CA TRP A 133 -0.97 3.62 -10.55
C TRP A 133 -0.53 2.15 -10.54
N GLU A 134 -0.28 1.59 -9.35
CA GLU A 134 0.14 0.18 -9.25
C GLU A 134 -0.95 -0.79 -9.68
N LEU A 135 -2.24 -0.47 -9.48
CA LEU A 135 -3.34 -1.27 -10.01
C LEU A 135 -3.31 -1.32 -11.53
N GLY A 136 -3.08 -0.17 -12.18
CA GLY A 136 -2.92 -0.11 -13.63
C GLY A 136 -1.78 -1.01 -14.11
N ARG A 137 -0.62 -0.89 -13.47
CA ARG A 137 0.59 -1.69 -13.79
C ARG A 137 0.38 -3.19 -13.62
N VAL A 138 -0.34 -3.58 -12.57
CA VAL A 138 -0.68 -4.99 -12.30
C VAL A 138 -1.59 -5.55 -13.38
N LEU A 139 -2.51 -4.75 -13.92
CA LEU A 139 -3.52 -5.22 -14.86
C LEU A 139 -3.06 -5.19 -16.32
N GLU A 140 -2.02 -4.42 -16.68
CA GLU A 140 -1.64 -4.20 -18.09
C GLU A 140 -1.55 -5.47 -18.94
N ALA A 141 -0.96 -6.53 -18.40
CA ALA A 141 -0.73 -7.77 -19.15
C ALA A 141 -1.96 -8.70 -19.20
N SER A 142 -2.95 -8.51 -18.31
CA SER A 142 -4.06 -9.45 -18.12
C SER A 142 -5.45 -8.86 -18.38
N ASP A 143 -5.60 -7.54 -18.23
CA ASP A 143 -6.86 -6.81 -18.30
C ASP A 143 -6.59 -5.35 -18.71
N GLY A 144 -6.39 -5.12 -20.01
CA GLY A 144 -6.08 -3.79 -20.54
C GLY A 144 -7.17 -2.75 -20.27
N ALA A 145 -8.45 -3.15 -20.25
CA ALA A 145 -9.56 -2.27 -19.92
C ALA A 145 -9.51 -1.82 -18.45
N GLY A 146 -9.29 -2.76 -17.53
CA GLY A 146 -9.09 -2.46 -16.11
C GLY A 146 -7.83 -1.63 -15.86
N ALA A 147 -6.74 -1.89 -16.59
CA ALA A 147 -5.52 -1.08 -16.53
C ALA A 147 -5.78 0.37 -16.95
N LEU A 148 -6.49 0.57 -18.07
CA LEU A 148 -6.87 1.89 -18.58
C LEU A 148 -7.75 2.65 -17.58
N GLU A 149 -8.73 1.98 -16.96
CA GLU A 149 -9.57 2.56 -15.91
C GLU A 149 -8.74 3.02 -14.70
N ALA A 150 -7.79 2.20 -14.26
CA ALA A 150 -6.93 2.51 -13.13
C ALA A 150 -6.02 3.71 -13.41
N TYR A 151 -5.43 3.81 -14.61
CA TYR A 151 -4.62 4.97 -14.99
C TYR A 151 -5.43 6.25 -15.15
N ARG A 152 -6.63 6.16 -15.75
CA ARG A 152 -7.58 7.30 -15.79
C ARG A 152 -7.97 7.76 -14.39
N THR A 153 -8.16 6.81 -13.48
CA THR A 153 -8.40 7.11 -12.07
C THR A 153 -7.24 7.87 -11.43
N CYS A 154 -6.00 7.41 -11.63
CA CYS A 154 -4.80 8.09 -11.15
C CYS A 154 -4.73 9.54 -11.66
N ARG A 155 -4.97 9.73 -12.97
CA ARG A 155 -5.00 11.05 -13.61
C ARG A 155 -6.12 11.96 -13.05
N SER A 156 -7.31 11.42 -12.83
CA SER A 156 -8.44 12.17 -12.24
C SER A 156 -8.09 12.67 -10.84
N LEU A 157 -7.52 11.79 -10.01
CA LEU A 157 -7.09 12.13 -8.65
C LEU A 157 -6.03 13.23 -8.65
N GLU A 158 -5.11 13.22 -9.62
CA GLU A 158 -4.11 14.28 -9.74
C GLU A 158 -4.75 15.64 -10.08
N PHE A 159 -5.71 15.70 -11.01
CA PHE A 159 -6.44 16.93 -11.30
C PHE A 159 -7.23 17.43 -10.09
N GLU A 160 -7.89 16.51 -9.37
CA GLU A 160 -8.59 16.85 -8.14
C GLU A 160 -7.63 17.39 -7.07
N PHE A 161 -6.46 16.77 -6.91
CA PHE A 161 -5.42 17.25 -5.99
C PHE A 161 -4.93 18.65 -6.38
N LEU A 162 -4.64 18.92 -7.65
CA LEU A 162 -4.20 20.23 -8.13
C LEU A 162 -5.21 21.34 -7.81
N SER A 163 -6.50 21.02 -7.86
CA SER A 163 -7.57 21.98 -7.52
C SER A 163 -7.56 22.42 -6.04
N THR A 164 -6.87 21.69 -5.16
CA THR A 164 -6.76 22.04 -3.73
C THR A 164 -5.81 23.20 -3.47
N GLY A 165 -4.94 23.55 -4.43
CA GLY A 165 -3.90 24.57 -4.27
C GLY A 165 -2.73 24.16 -3.37
N MET A 166 -2.68 22.91 -2.92
CA MET A 166 -1.55 22.37 -2.17
C MET A 166 -0.32 22.17 -3.06
N GLU A 167 0.87 22.28 -2.47
CA GLU A 167 2.12 21.97 -3.18
C GLU A 167 2.16 20.49 -3.57
N ARG A 168 2.54 20.21 -4.83
CA ARG A 168 2.59 18.83 -5.34
C ARG A 168 3.52 17.96 -4.48
N PRO A 169 3.04 16.78 -4.03
CA PRO A 169 3.92 15.83 -3.38
C PRO A 169 4.93 15.28 -4.39
N ARG A 170 6.12 14.91 -3.92
CA ARG A 170 7.02 14.05 -4.70
C ARG A 170 6.43 12.64 -4.75
N ILE A 171 5.62 12.36 -5.76
CA ILE A 171 5.11 11.03 -6.06
C ILE A 171 6.17 10.25 -6.86
N GLY A 172 6.24 8.93 -6.64
CA GLY A 172 7.23 8.07 -7.29
C GLY A 172 6.93 7.73 -8.75
N HIS A 173 5.75 8.09 -9.25
CA HIS A 173 5.35 8.00 -10.66
C HIS A 173 5.22 9.42 -11.23
N ASP A 174 5.70 9.62 -12.46
CA ASP A 174 5.53 10.88 -13.17
C ASP A 174 4.19 10.89 -13.92
N LEU A 175 3.53 12.05 -14.00
CA LEU A 175 2.31 12.25 -14.80
C LEU A 175 2.54 11.82 -16.25
N ASP A 176 3.73 12.06 -16.78
CA ASP A 176 4.12 11.67 -18.14
C ASP A 176 4.04 10.15 -18.35
N GLU A 177 4.38 9.35 -17.35
CA GLU A 177 4.26 7.89 -17.41
C GLU A 177 2.80 7.44 -17.44
N VAL A 178 1.95 8.09 -16.63
CA VAL A 178 0.49 7.87 -16.64
C VAL A 178 -0.11 8.22 -17.99
N GLU A 179 0.27 9.36 -18.58
CA GLU A 179 -0.22 9.75 -19.91
C GLU A 179 0.21 8.75 -20.99
N ALA A 180 1.48 8.34 -20.96
CA ALA A 180 2.03 7.41 -21.93
C ALA A 180 1.32 6.04 -21.86
N ALA A 181 1.06 5.55 -20.64
CA ALA A 181 0.34 4.30 -20.44
C ALA A 181 -1.11 4.38 -20.95
N ILE A 182 -1.82 5.48 -20.69
CA ILE A 182 -3.17 5.72 -21.22
C ILE A 182 -3.16 5.71 -22.76
N ARG A 183 -2.29 6.49 -23.39
CA ARG A 183 -2.23 6.59 -24.86
C ARG A 183 -1.92 5.25 -25.52
N ARG A 184 -1.02 4.46 -24.92
CA ARG A 184 -0.69 3.11 -25.40
C ARG A 184 -1.93 2.21 -25.37
N LEU A 185 -2.60 2.10 -24.23
CA LEU A 185 -3.79 1.24 -24.07
C LEU A 185 -4.99 1.70 -24.90
N GLU A 186 -5.09 3.00 -25.22
CA GLU A 186 -6.11 3.52 -26.13
C GLU A 186 -5.84 3.20 -27.61
N SER A 187 -4.61 2.81 -27.94
CA SER A 187 -4.19 2.48 -29.32
C SER A 187 -4.19 0.99 -29.64
N GLU A 188 -4.38 0.13 -28.64
CA GLU A 188 -4.48 -1.34 -28.75
C GLU A 188 -5.92 -1.77 -29.10
#